data_AF-A0A7C1J5I0-F1
#
_entry.id   AF-A0A7C1J5I0-F1
#
_cell.length_a   1.000
_cell.length_b   1.000
_cell.length_c   1.000
_cell.angle_alpha   90.00
_cell.angle_beta   90.00
_cell.angle_gamma   90.00
#
_symmetry.space_group_name_H-M   'P 1'
#
loop_
_entity.id
_entity.type
_entity.pdbx_description
1 polymer ?
#
loop_
_entity_poly.entity_id
_entity_poly.type
_entity_poly.pdbx_seq_one_letter_code
_entity_poly.pdbx_strand_id
1 'polypeptide(L)'
;MQPVQFRAEWYIPNQVLYVVAWGEMSKEILTDYLKLISRLIDSTDDSHPLVHVISDFSRIRKQLGLIDTAQVMKSIKPNPKTGWTITIGETSAIAKMVSDIARQMVKVRQRSFDTVEEAIAFLHEVDESLDWSKVDEDALERARPAAEELQT
;
A
#
# COMPACT_ATOMS: atom_id res chain seq x y z
N MET A 1 -18.92 3.81 -14.48
CA MET A 1 -17.91 3.39 -13.50
C MET A 1 -16.75 4.35 -13.61
N GLN A 2 -16.49 5.12 -12.56
CA GLN A 2 -15.33 6.01 -12.51
C GLN A 2 -14.12 5.18 -12.06
N PRO A 3 -12.95 5.33 -12.69
CA PRO A 3 -11.77 4.56 -12.31
C PRO A 3 -11.26 4.98 -10.92
N VAL A 4 -10.84 4.02 -10.08
CA VAL A 4 -9.96 4.30 -8.94
C VAL A 4 -8.77 5.14 -9.37
N GLN A 5 -8.49 6.14 -8.57
CA GLN A 5 -7.27 6.92 -8.63
C GLN A 5 -6.44 6.60 -7.39
N PHE A 6 -5.13 6.59 -7.56
CA PHE A 6 -4.19 6.39 -6.46
C PHE A 6 -3.07 7.41 -6.54
N ARG A 7 -2.53 7.77 -5.39
CA ARG A 7 -1.40 8.69 -5.24
C ARG A 7 -0.40 8.07 -4.28
N ALA A 8 0.88 8.16 -4.63
CA ALA A 8 1.97 7.63 -3.82
C ALA A 8 2.93 8.76 -3.46
N GLU A 9 3.27 8.85 -2.18
CA GLU A 9 4.21 9.82 -1.62
C GLU A 9 5.22 9.08 -0.74
N TRP A 10 6.46 9.56 -0.71
CA TRP A 10 7.45 9.04 0.23
C TRP A 10 7.21 9.65 1.60
N TYR A 11 6.82 8.83 2.58
CA TYR A 11 6.71 9.25 3.97
C TYR A 11 8.10 9.30 4.64
N ILE A 12 8.95 8.32 4.33
CA ILE A 12 10.39 8.38 4.56
C ILE A 12 11.07 8.10 3.22
N PRO A 13 11.85 9.03 2.65
CA PRO A 13 12.50 8.85 1.36
C PRO A 13 13.24 7.52 1.26
N ASN A 14 12.95 6.75 0.20
CA ASN A 14 13.53 5.45 -0.11
C ASN A 14 13.32 4.35 0.94
N GLN A 15 12.44 4.54 1.94
CA GLN A 15 12.27 3.61 3.05
C GLN A 15 10.80 3.28 3.33
N VAL A 16 9.93 4.30 3.36
CA VAL A 16 8.50 4.13 3.62
C VAL A 16 7.70 4.87 2.56
N LEU A 17 7.01 4.11 1.72
CA LEU A 17 6.09 4.63 0.72
C LEU A 17 4.66 4.63 1.29
N TYR A 18 3.98 5.77 1.24
CA TYR A 18 2.56 5.88 1.56
C TYR A 18 1.77 5.98 0.25
N VAL A 19 0.74 5.15 0.10
CA VAL A 19 -0.09 5.13 -1.10
C VAL A 19 -1.56 5.18 -0.69
N VAL A 20 -2.29 6.17 -1.18
CA VAL A 20 -3.73 6.29 -0.98
C VAL A 20 -4.43 5.89 -2.26
N ALA A 21 -5.50 5.10 -2.16
CA ALA A 21 -6.38 4.81 -3.28
C ALA A 21 -7.84 5.10 -2.92
N TRP A 22 -8.60 5.64 -3.88
CA TRP A 22 -10.00 6.01 -3.71
C TRP A 22 -10.83 5.70 -4.95
N GLY A 23 -12.13 5.45 -4.77
CA GLY A 23 -13.06 5.13 -5.87
C GLY A 23 -13.46 3.64 -5.96
N GLU A 24 -13.72 3.13 -7.17
CA GLU A 24 -14.06 1.72 -7.44
C GLU A 24 -12.87 0.87 -7.96
N MET A 25 -12.43 -0.12 -7.19
CA MET A 25 -11.26 -0.95 -7.55
C MET A 25 -11.58 -1.94 -8.68
N SER A 26 -10.73 -1.96 -9.71
CA SER A 26 -10.74 -2.95 -10.79
C SER A 26 -9.43 -3.75 -10.88
N LYS A 27 -9.37 -4.79 -11.72
CA LYS A 27 -8.13 -5.57 -11.93
C LYS A 27 -7.02 -4.73 -12.53
N GLU A 28 -7.38 -3.91 -13.51
CA GLU A 28 -6.46 -3.04 -14.25
C GLU A 28 -5.81 -2.06 -13.29
N ILE A 29 -6.61 -1.47 -12.41
CA ILE A 29 -6.16 -0.48 -11.44
C ILE A 29 -5.28 -1.12 -10.36
N LEU A 30 -5.69 -2.28 -9.82
CA LEU A 30 -4.82 -3.01 -8.89
C LEU A 30 -3.49 -3.39 -9.54
N THR A 31 -3.51 -3.77 -10.82
CA THR A 31 -2.29 -4.09 -11.58
C THR A 31 -1.40 -2.86 -11.75
N ASP A 32 -1.96 -1.71 -12.11
CA ASP A 32 -1.21 -0.47 -12.30
C ASP A 32 -0.66 0.08 -10.99
N TYR A 33 -1.43 -0.05 -9.90
CA TYR A 33 -1.00 0.23 -8.54
C TYR A 33 0.22 -0.62 -8.14
N LEU A 34 0.17 -1.94 -8.33
CA LEU A 34 1.28 -2.83 -7.99
C LEU A 34 2.52 -2.54 -8.86
N LYS A 35 2.33 -2.21 -10.14
CA LYS A 35 3.42 -1.80 -11.04
C LYS A 35 4.03 -0.46 -10.62
N LEU A 36 3.23 0.51 -10.17
CA LEU A 36 3.74 1.77 -9.63
C LEU A 36 4.64 1.50 -8.44
N ILE A 37 4.16 0.74 -7.45
CA ILE A 37 4.94 0.40 -6.26
C ILE A 37 6.24 -0.30 -6.63
N SER A 38 6.19 -1.34 -7.47
CA SER A 38 7.43 -2.03 -7.88
C SER A 38 8.42 -1.07 -8.53
N ARG A 39 7.96 -0.17 -9.41
CA ARG A 39 8.85 0.81 -10.06
C ARG A 39 9.47 1.80 -9.07
N LEU A 40 8.70 2.27 -8.09
CA LEU A 40 9.19 3.19 -7.06
C LEU A 40 10.25 2.48 -6.19
N ILE A 41 10.00 1.24 -5.80
CA ILE A 41 10.95 0.41 -5.06
C ILE A 41 12.21 0.12 -5.89
N ASP A 42 12.07 -0.24 -7.17
CA ASP A 42 13.20 -0.50 -8.06
C ASP A 42 14.05 0.76 -8.32
N SER A 43 13.46 1.95 -8.18
CA SER A 43 14.17 3.23 -8.33
C SER A 43 14.96 3.66 -7.11
N THR A 44 14.78 3.01 -5.95
CA THR A 44 15.58 3.33 -4.76
C THR A 44 17.00 2.81 -4.93
N ASP A 45 17.96 3.57 -4.41
CA ASP A 45 19.33 3.11 -4.30
C ASP A 45 19.45 1.93 -3.31
N ASP A 46 20.66 1.40 -3.18
CA ASP A 46 20.97 0.28 -2.28
C ASP A 46 21.34 0.75 -0.86
N SER A 47 21.09 2.03 -0.51
CA SER A 47 21.42 2.57 0.82
C SER A 47 20.54 1.99 1.93
N HIS A 48 19.34 1.52 1.57
CA HIS A 48 18.43 0.87 2.49
C HIS A 48 17.87 -0.43 1.88
N PRO A 49 17.96 -1.57 2.58
CA PRO A 49 17.74 -2.88 1.96
C PRO A 49 16.27 -3.17 1.64
N LEU A 50 15.32 -2.56 2.36
CA LEU A 50 13.90 -2.86 2.25
C LEU A 50 13.05 -1.59 2.25
N VAL A 51 12.14 -1.48 1.28
CA VAL A 51 11.11 -0.44 1.26
C VAL A 51 9.81 -1.00 1.82
N HIS A 52 9.25 -0.33 2.82
CA HIS A 52 7.94 -0.61 3.35
C HIS A 52 6.87 0.19 2.60
N VAL A 53 5.67 -0.36 2.52
CA VAL A 53 4.55 0.26 1.82
C VAL A 53 3.35 0.29 2.75
N ILE A 54 2.81 1.48 3.00
CA ILE A 54 1.54 1.69 3.70
C ILE A 54 0.50 2.05 2.65
N SER A 55 -0.55 1.25 2.56
CA SER A 55 -1.58 1.32 1.54
C SER A 55 -2.92 1.66 2.17
N ASP A 56 -3.40 2.87 1.95
CA ASP A 56 -4.68 3.34 2.45
C ASP A 56 -5.80 3.11 1.42
N PHE A 57 -6.63 2.12 1.72
CA PHE A 57 -7.83 1.77 0.96
C PHE A 57 -9.12 2.22 1.66
N SER A 58 -9.06 3.03 2.72
CA SER A 58 -10.23 3.49 3.48
C SER A 58 -11.24 4.27 2.63
N ARG A 59 -10.80 4.81 1.48
CA ARG A 59 -11.59 5.60 0.53
C ARG A 59 -12.06 4.80 -0.69
N ILE A 60 -11.81 3.49 -0.73
CA ILE A 60 -12.32 2.60 -1.77
C ILE A 60 -13.79 2.28 -1.47
N ARG A 61 -14.68 2.62 -2.41
CA ARG A 61 -16.13 2.39 -2.31
C ARG A 61 -16.52 0.97 -2.73
N LYS A 62 -15.76 0.38 -3.64
CA LYS A 62 -16.01 -0.96 -4.17
C LYS A 62 -14.71 -1.74 -4.23
N GLN A 63 -14.66 -2.83 -3.47
CA GLN A 63 -13.50 -3.72 -3.45
C GLN A 63 -13.56 -4.69 -4.64
N LEU A 64 -12.38 -5.10 -5.10
CA LEU A 64 -12.24 -6.16 -6.09
C LEU A 64 -12.59 -7.50 -5.43
N GLY A 65 -13.23 -8.41 -6.18
CA GLY A 65 -13.52 -9.74 -5.68
C GLY A 65 -12.25 -10.52 -5.32
N LEU A 66 -12.36 -11.48 -4.40
CA LEU A 66 -11.23 -12.31 -3.94
C LEU A 66 -10.52 -13.03 -5.09
N ILE A 67 -11.27 -13.66 -6.01
CA ILE A 67 -10.70 -14.40 -7.14
C ILE A 67 -9.88 -13.48 -8.03
N ASP A 68 -10.42 -12.31 -8.32
CA ASP A 68 -9.81 -11.32 -9.18
C ASP A 68 -8.55 -10.73 -8.54
N THR A 69 -8.60 -10.45 -7.24
CA THR A 69 -7.44 -10.02 -6.44
C THR A 69 -6.35 -11.09 -6.46
N ALA A 70 -6.70 -12.35 -6.21
CA ALA A 70 -5.74 -13.46 -6.23
C ALA A 70 -5.10 -13.68 -7.62
N GLN A 71 -5.86 -13.49 -8.70
CA GLN A 71 -5.33 -13.57 -10.07
C GLN A 71 -4.29 -12.49 -10.34
N VAL A 72 -4.57 -11.24 -9.93
CA VAL A 72 -3.62 -10.13 -10.08
C VAL A 72 -2.38 -10.35 -9.20
N MET A 73 -2.55 -10.77 -7.94
CA MET A 73 -1.41 -11.02 -7.05
C MET A 73 -0.49 -12.13 -7.57
N LYS A 74 -1.03 -13.16 -8.24
CA LYS A 74 -0.25 -14.23 -8.87
C LYS A 74 0.52 -13.80 -10.11
N SER A 75 0.06 -12.76 -10.81
CA SER A 75 0.71 -12.27 -12.03
C SER A 75 1.88 -11.32 -11.75
N ILE A 76 1.98 -10.81 -10.52
CA ILE A 76 3.05 -9.92 -10.09
C ILE A 76 4.15 -10.71 -9.38
N LYS A 77 5.39 -10.52 -9.84
CA LYS A 77 6.57 -11.08 -9.17
C LYS A 77 6.88 -10.25 -7.92
N PRO A 78 7.10 -10.87 -6.75
CA PRO A 78 7.53 -10.15 -5.56
C PRO A 78 8.85 -9.40 -5.81
N ASN A 79 8.94 -8.16 -5.37
CA ASN A 79 10.17 -7.39 -5.43
C ASN A 79 11.05 -7.73 -4.22
N PRO A 80 12.34 -8.12 -4.41
CA PRO A 80 13.21 -8.52 -3.31
C PRO A 80 13.51 -7.40 -2.31
N LYS A 81 13.37 -6.13 -2.71
CA LYS A 81 13.48 -4.96 -1.83
C LYS A 81 12.18 -4.64 -1.10
N THR A 82 11.12 -5.44 -1.21
CA THR A 82 9.88 -5.19 -0.46
C THR A 82 10.01 -5.68 0.98
N GLY A 83 9.86 -4.76 1.94
CA GLY A 83 9.74 -5.06 3.36
C GLY A 83 8.29 -5.35 3.77
N TRP A 84 7.78 -4.60 4.76
CA TRP A 84 6.38 -4.71 5.19
C TRP A 84 5.44 -4.05 4.19
N THR A 85 4.39 -4.76 3.78
CA THR A 85 3.22 -4.20 3.09
C THR A 85 2.06 -4.11 4.06
N ILE A 86 1.66 -2.90 4.40
CA ILE A 86 0.66 -2.59 5.40
C ILE A 86 -0.59 -2.05 4.72
N THR A 87 -1.76 -2.54 5.10
CA THR A 87 -3.04 -2.10 4.53
C THR A 87 -3.91 -1.41 5.57
N ILE A 88 -4.47 -0.24 5.22
CA ILE A 88 -5.42 0.53 6.03
C ILE A 88 -6.81 0.50 5.38
N GLY A 89 -7.85 0.52 6.21
CA GLY A 89 -9.25 0.58 5.75
C GLY A 89 -9.86 -0.76 5.36
N GLU A 90 -9.27 -1.86 5.82
CA GLU A 90 -9.74 -3.23 5.55
C GLU A 90 -10.93 -3.60 6.48
N THR A 91 -12.10 -3.01 6.22
CA THR A 91 -13.26 -3.10 7.11
C THR A 91 -14.05 -4.42 7.00
N SER A 92 -13.87 -5.22 5.94
CA SER A 92 -14.61 -6.47 5.76
C SER A 92 -13.78 -7.69 6.22
N ALA A 93 -14.40 -8.58 7.01
CA ALA A 93 -13.80 -9.85 7.42
C ALA A 93 -13.35 -10.73 6.23
N ILE A 94 -13.97 -10.52 5.06
CA ILE A 94 -13.62 -11.17 3.79
C ILE A 94 -12.29 -10.63 3.27
N ALA A 95 -12.04 -9.32 3.36
CA ALA A 95 -10.76 -8.73 2.97
C ALA A 95 -9.62 -9.21 3.90
N LYS A 96 -9.83 -9.28 5.21
CA LYS A 96 -8.86 -9.91 6.15
C LYS A 96 -8.54 -11.36 5.75
N MET A 97 -9.54 -12.16 5.39
CA MET A 97 -9.36 -13.52 4.88
C MET A 97 -8.62 -13.57 3.53
N VAL A 98 -8.87 -12.61 2.63
CA VAL A 98 -8.14 -12.46 1.35
C VAL A 98 -6.67 -12.14 1.60
N SER A 99 -6.40 -11.22 2.51
CA SER A 99 -5.06 -10.85 2.95
C SER A 99 -4.33 -12.05 3.57
N ASP A 100 -5.01 -12.89 4.34
CA ASP A 100 -4.41 -14.11 4.91
C ASP A 100 -4.09 -15.17 3.84
N ILE A 101 -4.95 -15.34 2.84
CA ILE A 101 -4.70 -16.25 1.70
C ILE A 101 -3.57 -15.69 0.81
N ALA A 102 -3.54 -14.39 0.56
CA ALA A 102 -2.47 -13.73 -0.20
C ALA A 102 -1.11 -13.89 0.51
N ARG A 103 -1.06 -13.74 1.84
CA ARG A 103 0.14 -14.01 2.67
C ARG A 103 0.65 -15.44 2.55
N GLN A 104 -0.23 -16.42 2.40
CA GLN A 104 0.18 -17.82 2.22
C GLN A 104 0.74 -18.08 0.82
N MET A 105 0.27 -17.35 -0.20
CA MET A 105 0.70 -17.53 -1.58
C MET A 105 1.96 -16.73 -1.94
N VAL A 106 2.16 -15.59 -1.28
CA VAL A 106 3.28 -14.68 -1.54
C VAL A 106 4.06 -14.53 -0.23
N LYS A 107 5.35 -14.89 -0.21
CA LYS A 107 6.23 -14.80 0.98
C LYS A 107 6.58 -13.35 1.35
N VAL A 108 5.59 -12.47 1.40
CA VAL A 108 5.72 -11.04 1.70
C VAL A 108 5.22 -10.81 3.12
N ARG A 109 5.94 -9.96 3.85
CA ARG A 109 5.54 -9.54 5.20
C ARG A 109 4.34 -8.60 5.06
N GLN A 110 3.15 -9.04 5.44
CA GLN A 110 1.95 -8.19 5.37
C GLN A 110 1.29 -8.02 6.74
N ARG A 111 0.68 -6.85 6.96
CA ARG A 111 -0.13 -6.48 8.13
C ARG A 111 -1.29 -5.59 7.71
N SER A 112 -2.32 -5.51 8.54
CA SER A 112 -3.46 -4.61 8.34
C SER A 112 -3.75 -3.88 9.64
N PHE A 113 -4.10 -2.60 9.54
CA PHE A 113 -4.49 -1.74 10.67
C PHE A 113 -5.72 -0.93 10.31
N ASP A 114 -6.35 -0.33 11.32
CA ASP A 114 -7.54 0.50 11.10
C ASP A 114 -7.14 1.95 10.80
N THR A 115 -5.96 2.38 11.24
CA THR A 115 -5.46 3.76 11.07
C THR A 115 -4.01 3.80 10.57
N VAL A 116 -3.63 4.92 9.94
CA VAL A 116 -2.26 5.14 9.44
C VAL A 116 -1.29 5.27 10.62
N GLU A 117 -1.74 5.87 11.70
CA GLU A 117 -0.99 6.08 12.94
C GLU A 117 -0.58 4.75 13.58
N GLU A 118 -1.48 3.76 13.62
CA GLU A 118 -1.18 2.40 14.08
C GLU A 118 -0.14 1.71 13.19
N ALA A 119 -0.21 1.90 11.87
CA ALA A 119 0.77 1.36 10.94
C ALA A 119 2.16 1.97 11.12
N ILE A 120 2.24 3.28 11.34
CA ILE A 120 3.48 3.99 11.62
C ILE A 120 4.07 3.52 12.96
N ALA A 121 3.24 3.43 14.00
CA ALA A 121 3.66 2.91 15.31
C ALA A 121 4.21 1.48 15.22
N PHE A 122 3.55 0.63 14.44
CA PHE A 122 4.05 -0.72 14.17
C PHE A 122 5.43 -0.71 13.48
N LEU A 123 5.63 0.12 12.45
CA LEU A 123 6.92 0.21 11.78
C LEU A 123 8.03 0.69 12.72
N HIS A 124 7.72 1.63 13.63
CA HIS A 124 8.63 2.05 14.69
C HIS A 124 9.08 0.90 15.58
N GLU A 125 8.19 -0.05 15.88
CA GLU A 125 8.48 -1.20 16.74
C GLU A 125 9.27 -2.31 16.04
N VAL A 126 9.03 -2.54 14.74
CA VAL A 126 9.56 -3.73 14.04
C VAL A 126 10.77 -3.47 13.17
N ASP A 127 11.08 -2.21 12.85
CA ASP A 127 12.23 -1.86 12.02
C ASP A 127 12.96 -0.63 12.59
N GLU A 128 13.90 -0.89 13.50
CA GLU A 128 14.79 0.12 14.09
C GLU A 128 15.76 0.74 13.06
N SER A 129 15.87 0.19 11.85
CA SER A 129 16.78 0.70 10.82
C SER A 129 16.21 1.89 10.05
N LEU A 130 14.92 2.19 10.20
CA LEU A 130 14.26 3.33 9.58
C LEU A 130 14.78 4.66 10.12
N ASP A 131 15.10 5.58 9.21
CA ASP A 131 15.58 6.93 9.56
C ASP A 131 14.41 7.88 9.78
N TRP A 132 13.84 7.82 10.99
CA TRP A 132 12.71 8.66 11.41
C TRP A 132 13.02 10.16 11.43
N SER A 133 14.29 10.57 11.34
CA SER A 133 14.65 11.99 11.21
C SER A 133 14.34 12.56 9.82
N LYS A 134 14.10 11.69 8.83
CA LYS A 134 13.75 12.05 7.44
C LYS A 134 12.25 11.98 7.15
N VAL A 135 11.40 11.91 8.17
CA VAL A 135 9.96 11.89 7.99
C VAL A 135 9.49 13.16 7.29
N ASP A 136 8.64 12.98 6.29
CA ASP A 136 7.88 14.03 5.63
C ASP A 136 6.42 13.95 6.13
N GLU A 137 6.12 14.69 7.19
CA GLU A 137 4.78 14.74 7.81
C GLU A 137 3.70 15.19 6.81
N ASP A 138 4.08 16.02 5.84
CA ASP A 138 3.17 16.54 4.81
C ASP A 138 2.86 15.48 3.74
N ALA A 139 3.63 14.39 3.65
CA ALA A 139 3.41 13.34 2.65
C ALA A 139 2.02 12.71 2.75
N LEU A 140 1.50 12.54 3.96
CA LEU A 140 0.16 11.97 4.18
C LEU A 140 -0.93 12.89 3.60
N GLU A 141 -0.80 14.20 3.83
CA GLU A 141 -1.76 15.18 3.33
C GLU A 141 -1.61 15.43 1.83
N ARG A 142 -0.39 15.41 1.28
CA ARG A 142 -0.17 15.48 -0.18
C ARG A 142 -0.72 14.26 -0.90
N ALA A 143 -0.63 13.08 -0.31
CA ALA A 143 -1.19 11.86 -0.87
C ALA A 143 -2.74 11.86 -0.85
N ARG A 144 -3.35 12.64 0.05
CA ARG A 144 -4.80 12.70 0.22
C ARG A 144 -5.46 13.30 -1.04
N PRO A 145 -6.53 12.67 -1.57
CA PRO A 145 -7.31 13.27 -2.64
C PRO A 145 -8.08 14.49 -2.14
N ALA A 146 -8.19 15.51 -2.98
CA ALA A 146 -9.05 16.65 -2.75
C ALA A 146 -10.53 16.21 -2.70
N ALA A 147 -11.38 17.01 -2.03
CA ALA A 147 -12.80 16.69 -1.90
C ALA A 147 -13.52 16.53 -3.25
N GLU A 148 -13.07 17.27 -4.25
CA GLU A 148 -13.59 17.23 -5.62
C GLU A 148 -13.26 15.90 -6.32
N GLU A 149 -12.06 15.35 -6.08
CA GLU A 149 -11.61 14.06 -6.62
C GLU A 149 -12.36 12.86 -6.03
N LEU A 150 -13.07 13.06 -4.91
CA LEU A 150 -13.92 12.04 -4.30
C LEU A 150 -15.35 12.06 -4.86
N GLN A 151 -15.79 13.15 -5.48
CA GLN A 151 -17.16 13.31 -5.99
C GLN A 151 -17.32 12.85 -7.44
N THR A 152 -16.21 12.78 -8.17
CA THR A 152 -16.09 12.08 -9.44
C THR A 152 -16.06 10.58 -9.17
#